data_AF-A0A3C0VZJ1-F1
#
_entry.id   AF-A0A3C0VZJ1-F1
#
_cell.length_a   1.000
_cell.length_b   1.000
_cell.length_c   1.000
_cell.angle_alpha   90.00
_cell.angle_beta   90.00
_cell.angle_gamma   90.00
#
_symmetry.space_group_name_H-M   'P 1'
#
loop_
_entity.id
_entity.type
_entity.pdbx_description
1 polymer ?
#
loop_
_entity_poly.entity_id
_entity_poly.type
_entity_poly.pdbx_seq_one_letter_code
_entity_poly.pdbx_strand_id
1 'polypeptide(L)'
;LQAAENELADWLTKEIKIEHAYGAAEGKMVDEKLHRRGDPTDVAEAVARKNIDLLGGQKVTEGSGRLQLAEWIGHPDNPLTARVIVNRVWLNHFGRGLVTTPNDFGTQGQTPTHPELLDWLARRFVQNGWSIKQLHRLIMNTAAYQLEAGGGPEQKLYGSFQTRRLSAEELRDTLLSLGQALDYSTPAGHPFPATRNYTQHNPFRAKYDHNHRSVFLMTQRIQRRPLMALFDGADANASTGQRRLSNVPTQALYFLNNDFLHQQAAALAKRLAKRTAEPSGRIREAHQLALGRPATGEEVAQAREFITAYTTAADEA
;
A
#
# COMPACT_ATOMS: atom_id res chain seq x y z
N LEU A 1 32.67 -46.02 14.04
CA LEU A 1 31.48 -46.57 13.35
C LEU A 1 30.20 -46.11 14.06
N GLN A 2 29.91 -46.55 15.29
CA GLN A 2 28.72 -46.13 16.05
C GLN A 2 28.51 -44.60 16.15
N ALA A 3 29.58 -43.84 16.38
CA ALA A 3 29.49 -42.37 16.47
C ALA A 3 29.10 -41.73 15.12
N ALA A 4 29.61 -42.25 14.02
CA ALA A 4 29.29 -41.77 12.67
C ALA A 4 27.87 -42.18 12.24
N GLU A 5 27.39 -43.33 12.69
CA GLU A 5 26.00 -43.77 12.48
C GLU A 5 25.02 -42.90 13.26
N ASN A 6 25.36 -42.53 14.50
CA ASN A 6 24.55 -41.60 15.30
C ASN A 6 24.54 -40.19 14.70
N GLU A 7 25.68 -39.73 14.16
CA GLU A 7 25.78 -38.42 13.50
C GLU A 7 25.00 -38.37 12.18
N LEU A 8 25.02 -39.46 11.40
CA LEU A 8 24.20 -39.62 10.20
C LEU A 8 22.70 -39.68 10.55
N ALA A 9 22.33 -40.39 11.62
CA ALA A 9 20.95 -40.44 12.10
C ALA A 9 20.46 -39.06 12.54
N ASP A 10 21.31 -38.27 13.22
CA ASP A 10 21.01 -36.90 13.65
C ASP A 10 20.93 -35.91 12.47
N TRP A 11 21.66 -36.18 11.38
CA TRP A 11 21.55 -35.43 10.13
C TRP A 11 20.30 -35.79 9.33
N LEU A 12 19.91 -37.06 9.30
CA LEU A 12 18.71 -37.54 8.60
C LEU A 12 17.41 -37.10 9.31
N THR A 13 17.45 -36.87 10.63
CA THR A 13 16.32 -36.32 11.40
C THR A 13 16.24 -34.79 11.32
N LYS A 14 17.33 -34.10 10.97
CA LYS A 14 17.32 -32.67 10.65
C LYS A 14 16.67 -32.47 9.28
N GLU A 15 15.36 -32.25 9.32
CA GLU A 15 14.57 -31.84 8.16
C GLU A 15 15.22 -30.60 7.52
N ILE A 16 15.84 -30.77 6.35
CA ILE A 16 16.42 -29.66 5.59
C ILE A 16 15.24 -28.79 5.17
N LYS A 17 15.06 -27.66 5.86
CA LYS A 17 14.06 -26.66 5.51
C LYS A 17 14.51 -25.96 4.23
N ILE A 18 14.16 -26.54 3.10
CA ILE A 18 14.24 -25.87 1.81
C ILE A 18 13.17 -24.78 1.84
N GLU A 19 13.55 -23.53 1.55
CA GLU A 19 12.58 -22.46 1.39
C GLU A 19 11.73 -22.75 0.16
N HIS A 20 10.42 -22.87 0.37
CA HIS A 20 9.47 -23.09 -0.71
C HIS A 20 8.78 -21.78 -1.04
N ALA A 21 8.72 -21.44 -2.33
CA ALA A 21 7.85 -20.39 -2.85
C ALA A 21 6.66 -21.03 -3.58
N TYR A 22 5.49 -20.40 -3.51
CA TYR A 22 4.39 -20.82 -4.37
C TYR A 22 4.75 -20.53 -5.82
N GLY A 23 4.78 -21.58 -6.63
CA GLY A 23 4.90 -21.50 -8.08
C GLY A 23 3.57 -21.82 -8.75
N ALA A 24 3.41 -21.34 -9.97
CA ALA A 24 2.39 -21.85 -10.87
C ALA A 24 3.08 -22.72 -11.93
N ALA A 25 2.54 -23.91 -12.18
CA ALA A 25 2.93 -24.74 -13.31
C ALA A 25 1.84 -24.66 -14.40
N GLU A 26 2.21 -25.01 -15.63
CA GLU A 26 1.24 -25.20 -16.69
C GLU A 26 0.41 -26.46 -16.45
N GLY A 27 -0.90 -26.33 -16.59
CA GLY A 27 -1.82 -27.47 -16.59
C GLY A 27 -2.02 -28.04 -17.99
N LYS A 28 -3.07 -28.84 -18.15
CA LYS A 28 -3.51 -29.29 -19.47
C LYS A 28 -4.02 -28.08 -20.26
N MET A 29 -3.39 -27.81 -21.39
CA MET A 29 -3.75 -26.70 -22.28
C MET A 29 -4.98 -27.09 -23.10
N VAL A 30 -6.07 -26.33 -22.94
CA VAL A 30 -7.32 -26.54 -23.66
C VAL A 30 -7.90 -25.22 -24.12
N ASP A 31 -8.56 -25.22 -25.27
CA ASP A 31 -9.47 -24.15 -25.65
C ASP A 31 -10.78 -24.34 -24.88
N GLU A 32 -11.23 -23.30 -24.19
CA GLU A 32 -12.39 -23.38 -23.31
C GLU A 32 -13.70 -23.15 -24.05
N LYS A 33 -14.76 -23.84 -23.64
CA LYS A 33 -16.09 -23.62 -24.20
C LYS A 33 -16.69 -22.32 -23.67
N LEU A 34 -17.38 -21.58 -24.54
CA LEU A 34 -18.05 -20.36 -24.12
C LEU A 34 -19.24 -20.71 -23.20
N HIS A 35 -19.19 -20.26 -21.95
CA HIS A 35 -20.31 -20.39 -21.00
C HIS A 35 -21.37 -19.33 -21.30
N ARG A 36 -22.56 -19.75 -21.72
CA ARG A 36 -23.64 -18.81 -22.05
C ARG A 36 -24.12 -18.13 -20.77
N ARG A 37 -24.02 -16.80 -20.73
CA ARG A 37 -24.37 -15.99 -19.55
C ARG A 37 -23.64 -16.41 -18.26
N GLY A 38 -22.49 -17.08 -18.40
CA GLY A 38 -21.68 -17.56 -17.27
C GLY A 38 -22.16 -18.88 -16.65
N ASP A 39 -23.15 -19.56 -17.23
CA ASP A 39 -23.59 -20.87 -16.75
C ASP A 39 -22.55 -21.95 -17.11
N PRO A 40 -21.94 -22.63 -16.12
CA PRO A 40 -20.93 -23.66 -16.38
C PRO A 40 -21.51 -24.94 -17.01
N THR A 41 -22.83 -25.09 -17.04
CA THR A 41 -23.53 -26.25 -17.63
C THR A 41 -24.07 -25.98 -19.02
N ASP A 42 -24.41 -24.72 -19.37
CA ASP A 42 -24.81 -24.31 -20.72
C ASP A 42 -23.61 -23.75 -21.49
N VAL A 43 -22.95 -24.64 -22.23
CA VAL A 43 -21.74 -24.34 -22.98
C VAL A 43 -21.99 -24.32 -24.49
N ALA A 44 -21.41 -23.34 -25.17
CA ALA A 44 -21.38 -23.26 -26.63
C ALA A 44 -20.05 -23.81 -27.20
N GLU A 45 -19.69 -23.39 -28.41
CA GLU A 45 -18.47 -23.83 -29.08
C GLU A 45 -17.21 -23.42 -28.30
N ALA A 46 -16.14 -24.19 -28.50
CA ALA A 46 -14.83 -23.89 -27.95
C ALA A 46 -14.29 -22.60 -28.55
N VAL A 47 -13.82 -21.70 -27.69
CA VAL A 47 -13.18 -20.45 -28.08
C VAL A 47 -11.68 -20.68 -28.09
N ALA A 48 -11.07 -20.54 -29.27
CA ALA A 48 -9.63 -20.66 -29.42
C ALA A 48 -8.90 -19.67 -28.52
N ARG A 49 -7.81 -20.10 -27.89
CA ARG A 49 -6.93 -19.21 -27.14
C ARG A 49 -6.26 -18.20 -28.08
N LYS A 50 -6.59 -16.93 -27.91
CA LYS A 50 -6.05 -15.82 -28.69
C LYS A 50 -6.15 -14.51 -27.89
N ASN A 51 -5.47 -13.48 -28.37
CA ASN A 51 -5.67 -12.12 -27.90
C ASN A 51 -7.10 -11.66 -28.21
N ILE A 52 -7.56 -10.63 -27.49
CA ILE A 52 -8.83 -9.96 -27.79
C ILE A 52 -8.77 -9.45 -29.23
N ASP A 53 -9.82 -9.70 -30.02
CA ASP A 53 -9.85 -9.32 -31.44
C ASP A 53 -9.67 -7.81 -31.62
N LEU A 54 -10.24 -7.00 -30.72
CA LEU A 54 -10.06 -5.55 -30.68
C LEU A 54 -8.59 -5.12 -30.51
N LEU A 55 -7.75 -5.97 -29.90
CA LEU A 55 -6.34 -5.73 -29.62
C LEU A 55 -5.40 -6.49 -30.58
N GLY A 56 -5.93 -7.05 -31.67
CA GLY A 56 -5.16 -7.67 -32.74
C GLY A 56 -5.41 -9.16 -32.96
N GLY A 57 -6.11 -9.85 -32.05
CA GLY A 57 -6.58 -11.22 -32.28
C GLY A 57 -5.47 -12.27 -32.47
N GLN A 58 -4.23 -12.00 -32.06
CA GLN A 58 -3.09 -12.90 -32.24
C GLN A 58 -3.37 -14.26 -31.57
N LYS A 59 -3.18 -15.35 -32.32
CA LYS A 59 -3.43 -16.70 -31.80
C LYS A 59 -2.34 -17.15 -30.84
N VAL A 60 -2.71 -17.95 -29.85
CA VAL A 60 -1.76 -18.65 -28.99
C VAL A 60 -1.44 -20.00 -29.64
N THR A 61 -0.20 -20.16 -30.10
CA THR A 61 0.25 -21.41 -30.74
C THR A 61 0.91 -22.37 -29.74
N GLU A 62 1.51 -21.84 -28.67
CA GLU A 62 2.28 -22.60 -27.69
C GLU A 62 1.99 -22.16 -26.25
N GLY A 63 2.06 -23.09 -25.30
CA GLY A 63 1.80 -22.81 -23.89
C GLY A 63 0.33 -22.55 -23.58
N SER A 64 0.02 -22.05 -22.38
CA SER A 64 -1.36 -21.70 -22.00
C SER A 64 -1.86 -20.41 -22.64
N GLY A 65 -0.98 -19.54 -23.14
CA GLY A 65 -1.32 -18.18 -23.54
C GLY A 65 -1.09 -17.13 -22.44
N ARG A 66 -0.79 -17.53 -21.21
CA ARG A 66 -0.59 -16.59 -20.07
C ARG A 66 0.64 -15.70 -20.26
N LEU A 67 1.74 -16.25 -20.79
CA LEU A 67 2.93 -15.48 -21.10
C LEU A 67 2.65 -14.46 -22.21
N GLN A 68 2.04 -14.92 -23.31
CA GLN A 68 1.67 -14.04 -24.44
C GLN A 68 0.71 -12.93 -24.01
N LEU A 69 -0.26 -13.23 -23.14
CA LEU A 69 -1.13 -12.23 -22.55
C LEU A 69 -0.34 -11.19 -21.73
N ALA A 70 0.62 -11.63 -20.93
CA ALA A 70 1.48 -10.71 -20.17
C ALA A 70 2.33 -9.84 -21.11
N GLU A 71 2.86 -10.41 -22.18
CA GLU A 71 3.60 -9.68 -23.22
C GLU A 71 2.72 -8.67 -23.96
N TRP A 72 1.47 -9.01 -24.31
CA TRP A 72 0.52 -8.08 -24.94
C TRP A 72 0.11 -6.94 -24.01
N ILE A 73 -0.08 -7.23 -22.71
CA ILE A 73 -0.38 -6.20 -21.70
C ILE A 73 0.83 -5.28 -21.53
N GLY A 74 2.04 -5.83 -21.43
CA GLY A 74 3.29 -5.08 -21.25
C GLY A 74 3.90 -4.51 -22.53
N HIS A 75 3.27 -4.70 -23.69
CA HIS A 75 3.85 -4.31 -24.97
C HIS A 75 4.02 -2.78 -25.06
N PRO A 76 5.14 -2.25 -25.59
CA PRO A 76 5.34 -0.81 -25.77
C PRO A 76 4.24 -0.12 -26.59
N ASP A 77 3.68 -0.84 -27.57
CA ASP A 77 2.60 -0.33 -28.43
C ASP A 77 1.21 -0.40 -27.76
N ASN A 78 1.11 -0.93 -26.54
CA ASN A 78 -0.12 -0.88 -25.74
C ASN A 78 -0.09 0.37 -24.85
N PRO A 79 -0.77 1.47 -25.24
CA PRO A 79 -0.71 2.72 -24.49
C PRO A 79 -1.46 2.66 -23.15
N LEU A 80 -2.40 1.72 -22.98
CA LEU A 80 -3.26 1.68 -21.80
C LEU A 80 -2.46 1.35 -20.54
N THR A 81 -1.60 0.34 -20.59
CA THR A 81 -0.81 -0.10 -19.43
C THR A 81 0.07 1.03 -18.90
N ALA A 82 0.78 1.73 -19.79
CA ALA A 82 1.64 2.86 -19.45
C ALA A 82 0.82 4.05 -18.88
N ARG A 83 -0.29 4.42 -19.52
CA ARG A 83 -1.18 5.50 -19.03
C ARG A 83 -1.75 5.19 -17.65
N VAL A 84 -2.19 3.95 -17.42
CA VAL A 84 -2.79 3.52 -16.15
C VAL A 84 -1.78 3.60 -15.01
N ILE A 85 -0.57 3.06 -15.19
CA ILE A 85 0.45 3.10 -14.12
C ILE A 85 0.97 4.51 -13.86
N VAL A 86 1.18 5.32 -14.92
CA VAL A 86 1.54 6.74 -14.78
C VAL A 86 0.48 7.49 -13.98
N ASN A 87 -0.80 7.31 -14.32
CA ASN A 87 -1.89 7.96 -13.59
C ASN A 87 -1.96 7.52 -12.13
N ARG A 88 -1.66 6.25 -11.82
CA ARG A 88 -1.59 5.75 -10.44
C ARG A 88 -0.44 6.37 -9.66
N VAL A 89 0.74 6.48 -10.26
CA VAL A 89 1.89 7.15 -9.62
C VAL A 89 1.58 8.63 -9.40
N TRP A 90 0.99 9.29 -10.40
CA TRP A 90 0.53 10.68 -10.29
C TRP A 90 -0.50 10.87 -9.17
N LEU A 91 -1.52 10.01 -9.12
CA LEU A 91 -2.54 10.00 -8.07
C LEU A 91 -1.93 9.93 -6.67
N ASN A 92 -0.91 9.11 -6.46
CA ASN A 92 -0.27 8.99 -5.13
C ASN A 92 0.53 10.25 -4.76
N HIS A 93 1.13 10.92 -5.74
CA HIS A 93 1.92 12.14 -5.53
C HIS A 93 1.06 13.40 -5.35
N PHE A 94 -0.09 13.47 -6.03
CA PHE A 94 -0.96 14.67 -6.02
C PHE A 94 -2.29 14.47 -5.30
N GLY A 95 -2.56 13.27 -4.76
CA GLY A 95 -3.85 12.91 -4.14
C GLY A 95 -5.01 12.73 -5.13
N ARG A 96 -4.82 13.12 -6.40
CA ARG A 96 -5.79 13.01 -7.50
C ARG A 96 -5.08 12.64 -8.80
N GLY A 97 -5.62 11.65 -9.52
CA GLY A 97 -5.12 11.25 -10.85
C GLY A 97 -5.51 12.25 -11.93
N LEU A 98 -4.72 12.29 -13.01
CA LEU A 98 -5.06 13.00 -14.25
C LEU A 98 -6.37 12.47 -14.83
N VAL A 99 -6.56 11.16 -14.74
CA VAL A 99 -7.86 10.48 -14.87
C VAL A 99 -8.36 10.18 -13.45
N THR A 100 -9.51 10.74 -13.08
CA THR A 100 -10.08 10.61 -11.73
C THR A 100 -10.68 9.23 -11.44
N THR A 101 -10.86 8.39 -12.46
CA THR A 101 -11.27 6.98 -12.36
C THR A 101 -10.06 6.06 -12.55
N PRO A 102 -9.22 5.83 -11.53
CA PRO A 102 -7.95 5.11 -11.69
C PRO A 102 -8.08 3.64 -12.12
N ASN A 103 -9.28 3.05 -12.02
CA ASN A 103 -9.57 1.69 -12.46
C ASN A 103 -10.33 1.62 -13.79
N ASP A 104 -10.72 2.75 -14.37
CA ASP A 104 -11.51 2.79 -15.59
C ASP A 104 -10.98 3.86 -16.54
N PHE A 105 -10.30 3.39 -17.60
CA PHE A 105 -9.77 4.18 -18.72
C PHE A 105 -10.58 3.94 -20.00
N GLY A 106 -11.71 3.22 -19.90
CA GLY A 106 -12.62 2.95 -21.00
C GLY A 106 -13.69 4.04 -21.15
N THR A 107 -14.76 3.71 -21.86
CA THR A 107 -15.87 4.64 -22.15
C THR A 107 -16.69 5.03 -20.93
N GLN A 108 -16.62 4.25 -19.84
CA GLN A 108 -17.26 4.53 -18.56
C GLN A 108 -16.34 5.32 -17.61
N GLY A 109 -15.06 5.46 -17.97
CA GLY A 109 -14.07 6.27 -17.27
C GLY A 109 -14.22 7.77 -17.54
N GLN A 110 -13.58 8.57 -16.70
CA GLN A 110 -13.50 10.02 -16.88
C GLN A 110 -12.38 10.37 -17.87
N THR A 111 -12.56 11.44 -18.63
CA THR A 111 -11.52 11.95 -19.53
C THR A 111 -10.35 12.54 -18.73
N PRO A 112 -9.10 12.38 -19.20
CA PRO A 112 -7.94 13.00 -18.55
C PRO A 112 -8.09 14.53 -18.49
N THR A 113 -7.74 15.15 -17.37
CA THR A 113 -7.70 16.62 -17.25
C THR A 113 -6.61 17.24 -18.13
N HIS A 114 -5.47 16.55 -18.26
CA HIS A 114 -4.32 16.95 -19.07
C HIS A 114 -3.87 15.77 -19.95
N PRO A 115 -4.55 15.52 -21.09
CA PRO A 115 -4.29 14.35 -21.93
C PRO A 115 -2.87 14.35 -22.52
N GLU A 116 -2.37 15.50 -22.97
CA GLU A 116 -1.02 15.61 -23.53
C GLU A 116 0.07 15.31 -22.50
N LEU A 117 -0.12 15.75 -21.25
CA LEU A 117 0.79 15.46 -20.14
C LEU A 117 0.80 13.97 -19.81
N LEU A 118 -0.38 13.34 -19.73
CA LEU A 118 -0.51 11.90 -19.51
C LEU A 118 0.21 11.11 -20.60
N ASP A 119 0.02 11.49 -21.87
CA ASP A 119 0.63 10.83 -23.02
C ASP A 119 2.15 11.05 -23.09
N TRP A 120 2.60 12.24 -22.71
CA TRP A 120 4.02 12.54 -22.62
C TRP A 120 4.69 11.71 -21.51
N LEU A 121 4.09 11.66 -20.32
CA LEU A 121 4.59 10.85 -19.20
C LEU A 121 4.57 9.35 -19.52
N ALA A 122 3.49 8.84 -20.14
CA ALA A 122 3.38 7.44 -20.54
C ALA A 122 4.46 7.04 -21.54
N ARG A 123 4.67 7.83 -22.60
CA ARG A 123 5.76 7.60 -23.56
C ARG A 123 7.13 7.63 -22.91
N ARG A 124 7.37 8.62 -22.04
CA ARG A 124 8.65 8.76 -21.33
C ARG A 124 8.90 7.58 -20.39
N PHE A 125 7.86 7.07 -19.74
CA PHE A 125 7.94 5.93 -18.86
C PHE A 125 8.34 4.65 -19.62
N VAL A 126 7.76 4.39 -20.79
CA VAL A 126 8.13 3.27 -21.66
C VAL A 126 9.58 3.43 -22.18
N GLN A 127 9.94 4.62 -22.67
CA GLN A 127 11.30 4.93 -23.15
C GLN A 127 12.38 4.72 -22.08
N ASN A 128 12.05 4.98 -20.81
CA ASN A 128 12.94 4.78 -19.66
C ASN A 128 12.93 3.34 -19.12
N GLY A 129 12.48 2.37 -19.93
CA GLY A 129 12.48 0.96 -19.57
C GLY A 129 11.51 0.61 -18.44
N TRP A 130 10.34 1.27 -18.39
CA TRP A 130 9.30 1.02 -17.38
C TRP A 130 9.76 1.23 -15.93
N SER A 131 10.79 2.06 -15.73
CA SER A 131 11.36 2.30 -14.40
C SER A 131 10.48 3.20 -13.54
N ILE A 132 9.75 2.61 -12.60
CA ILE A 132 8.90 3.32 -11.62
C ILE A 132 9.72 4.36 -10.83
N LYS A 133 10.96 4.02 -10.46
CA LYS A 133 11.88 4.93 -9.75
C LYS A 133 12.20 6.19 -10.57
N GLN A 134 12.45 6.04 -11.87
CA GLN A 134 12.71 7.19 -12.74
C GLN A 134 11.46 8.05 -12.92
N LEU A 135 10.27 7.43 -13.02
CA LEU A 135 9.00 8.14 -13.09
C LEU A 135 8.74 8.97 -11.82
N HIS A 136 8.96 8.40 -10.63
CA HIS A 136 8.85 9.16 -9.39
C HIS A 136 9.79 10.37 -9.39
N ARG A 137 11.07 10.17 -9.74
CA ARG A 137 12.06 11.26 -9.80
C ARG A 137 11.66 12.34 -10.80
N LEU A 138 11.15 11.94 -11.98
CA LEU A 138 10.69 12.89 -12.99
C LEU A 138 9.58 13.78 -12.44
N ILE A 139 8.56 13.19 -11.82
CA ILE A 139 7.42 13.93 -11.24
C ILE A 139 7.88 14.83 -10.09
N MET A 140 8.71 14.31 -9.17
CA MET A 140 9.16 15.04 -7.98
C MET A 140 10.07 16.23 -8.28
N ASN A 141 10.70 16.23 -9.47
CA ASN A 141 11.53 17.32 -9.95
C ASN A 141 10.76 18.35 -10.80
N THR A 142 9.43 18.24 -10.90
CA THR A 142 8.62 19.25 -11.58
C THR A 142 8.31 20.42 -10.65
N ALA A 143 8.15 21.62 -11.23
CA ALA A 143 7.68 22.79 -10.48
C ALA A 143 6.34 22.50 -9.78
N ALA A 144 5.41 21.83 -10.48
CA ALA A 144 4.09 21.47 -9.94
C ALA A 144 4.15 20.65 -8.65
N TYR A 145 5.08 19.69 -8.55
CA TYR A 145 5.25 18.89 -7.32
C TYR A 145 5.89 19.69 -6.19
N GLN A 146 6.76 20.64 -6.51
CA GLN A 146 7.53 21.44 -5.55
C GLN A 146 6.78 22.68 -5.05
N LEU A 147 5.57 22.94 -5.56
CA LEU A 147 4.70 23.99 -5.04
C LEU A 147 4.32 23.71 -3.58
N GLU A 148 4.16 24.80 -2.82
CA GLU A 148 3.68 24.72 -1.44
C GLU A 148 2.26 24.12 -1.38
N ALA A 149 2.02 23.29 -0.36
CA ALA A 149 0.68 22.78 -0.08
C ALA A 149 -0.18 23.90 0.53
N GLY A 150 -1.41 24.12 0.03
CA GLY A 150 -2.25 25.21 0.52
C GLY A 150 -3.44 25.57 -0.38
N GLY A 151 -4.36 26.39 0.13
CA GLY A 151 -5.67 26.75 -0.46
C GLY A 151 -5.64 27.56 -1.76
N GLY A 152 -5.02 27.01 -2.81
CA GLY A 152 -5.08 27.54 -4.17
C GLY A 152 -6.43 27.29 -4.87
N PRO A 153 -6.79 28.09 -5.88
CA PRO A 153 -8.05 27.97 -6.60
C PRO A 153 -8.12 26.70 -7.46
N GLU A 154 -9.36 26.20 -7.65
CA GLU A 154 -9.80 25.01 -8.39
C GLU A 154 -8.88 23.76 -8.43
N GLN A 155 -9.44 22.64 -7.96
CA GLN A 155 -8.85 21.29 -7.93
C GLN A 155 -8.34 20.74 -9.28
N LYS A 156 -8.57 21.43 -10.40
CA LYS A 156 -8.23 20.94 -11.75
C LYS A 156 -6.79 21.24 -12.14
N LEU A 157 -6.18 22.33 -11.68
CA LEU A 157 -4.93 22.85 -12.25
C LEU A 157 -3.65 22.40 -11.54
N TYR A 158 -3.73 21.50 -10.55
CA TYR A 158 -2.56 21.04 -9.77
C TYR A 158 -1.67 22.19 -9.24
N GLY A 159 -2.26 23.36 -8.97
CA GLY A 159 -1.56 24.56 -8.54
C GLY A 159 -1.13 24.57 -7.07
N SER A 160 -1.52 23.55 -6.31
CA SER A 160 -1.04 23.28 -4.95
C SER A 160 -1.36 21.84 -4.55
N PHE A 161 -0.58 21.27 -3.64
CA PHE A 161 -0.94 20.00 -3.02
C PHE A 161 -2.05 20.19 -2.00
N GLN A 162 -3.11 19.38 -2.10
CA GLN A 162 -4.20 19.37 -1.14
C GLN A 162 -3.86 18.44 0.01
N THR A 163 -3.89 18.96 1.23
CA THR A 163 -3.64 18.14 2.42
C THR A 163 -4.64 16.98 2.45
N ARG A 164 -4.11 15.79 2.66
CA ARG A 164 -4.91 14.58 2.77
C ARG A 164 -4.58 13.87 4.06
N ARG A 165 -5.53 13.09 4.55
CA ARG A 165 -5.26 12.17 5.64
C ARG A 165 -4.29 11.07 5.17
N LEU A 166 -3.48 10.61 6.10
CA LEU A 166 -2.71 9.38 5.94
C LEU A 166 -3.67 8.19 5.77
N SER A 167 -3.31 7.26 4.89
CA SER A 167 -3.93 5.94 4.81
C SER A 167 -3.60 5.13 6.07
N ALA A 168 -4.32 4.03 6.29
CA ALA A 168 -4.12 3.20 7.48
C ALA A 168 -2.67 2.70 7.66
N GLU A 169 -2.02 2.27 6.57
CA GLU A 169 -0.64 1.81 6.55
C GLU A 169 0.35 2.95 6.80
N GLU A 170 0.15 4.10 6.14
CA GLU A 170 0.95 5.31 6.35
C GLU A 170 0.84 5.79 7.80
N LEU A 171 -0.37 5.78 8.38
CA LEU A 171 -0.62 6.16 9.76
C LEU A 171 0.12 5.23 10.73
N ARG A 172 -0.06 3.91 10.58
CA ARG A 172 0.62 2.93 11.44
C ARG A 172 2.14 3.04 11.35
N ASP A 173 2.68 3.11 10.14
CA ASP A 173 4.13 3.18 9.91
C ASP A 173 4.70 4.52 10.45
N THR A 174 3.95 5.62 10.33
CA THR A 174 4.32 6.91 10.91
C THR A 174 4.38 6.84 12.43
N LEU A 175 3.37 6.25 13.09
CA LEU A 175 3.36 6.10 14.55
C LEU A 175 4.57 5.27 15.04
N LEU A 176 4.87 4.15 14.37
CA LEU A 176 6.07 3.35 14.67
C LEU A 176 7.36 4.13 14.44
N SER A 177 7.45 4.92 13.37
CA SER A 177 8.63 5.72 13.04
C SER A 177 8.87 6.83 14.07
N LEU A 178 7.81 7.53 14.49
CA LEU A 178 7.87 8.55 15.54
C LEU A 178 8.41 7.98 16.85
N GLY A 179 7.88 6.82 17.26
CA GLY A 179 8.31 6.08 18.45
C GLY A 179 9.66 5.35 18.31
N GLN A 180 10.32 5.41 17.14
CA GLN A 180 11.53 4.64 16.81
C GLN A 180 11.38 3.12 16.98
N ALA A 181 10.16 2.61 16.79
CA ALA A 181 9.84 1.19 16.87
C ALA A 181 9.82 0.51 15.49
N LEU A 182 9.76 1.27 14.38
CA LEU A 182 9.69 0.73 13.02
C LEU A 182 10.95 -0.08 12.68
N ASP A 183 10.75 -1.36 12.39
CA ASP A 183 11.82 -2.28 12.00
C ASP A 183 12.01 -2.28 10.47
N TYR A 184 13.23 -1.96 10.03
CA TYR A 184 13.61 -1.92 8.61
C TYR A 184 14.37 -3.17 8.17
N SER A 185 14.60 -4.14 9.05
CA SER A 185 15.20 -5.42 8.71
C SER A 185 14.24 -6.27 7.85
N THR A 186 14.76 -7.35 7.27
CA THR A 186 13.94 -8.27 6.48
C THR A 186 13.02 -9.06 7.42
N PRO A 187 11.68 -8.95 7.27
CA PRO A 187 10.76 -9.68 8.12
C PRO A 187 10.89 -11.19 7.88
N ALA A 188 10.82 -11.96 8.96
CA ALA A 188 10.65 -13.40 8.85
C ALA A 188 9.29 -13.76 8.24
N GLY A 189 9.21 -14.91 7.58
CA GLY A 189 7.95 -15.46 7.10
C GLY A 189 6.95 -15.64 8.24
N HIS A 190 5.66 -15.40 7.97
CA HIS A 190 4.63 -15.63 8.98
C HIS A 190 4.58 -17.12 9.38
N PRO A 191 4.44 -17.43 10.67
CA PRO A 191 4.43 -18.81 11.17
C PRO A 191 3.06 -19.45 10.93
N PHE A 192 2.74 -19.69 9.66
CA PHE A 192 1.51 -20.36 9.25
C PHE A 192 1.50 -21.81 9.74
N PRO A 193 0.37 -22.32 10.25
CA PRO A 193 0.25 -23.72 10.63
C PRO A 193 0.35 -24.63 9.39
N ALA A 194 0.85 -25.85 9.59
CA ALA A 194 0.97 -26.84 8.52
C ALA A 194 -0.39 -27.32 7.99
N THR A 195 -1.39 -27.42 8.89
CA THR A 195 -2.76 -27.83 8.54
C THR A 195 -3.50 -26.71 7.81
N ARG A 196 -4.17 -27.04 6.70
CA ARG A 196 -4.86 -26.07 5.84
C ARG A 196 -6.34 -26.36 5.62
N ASN A 197 -7.00 -26.98 6.59
CA ASN A 197 -8.41 -27.36 6.52
C ASN A 197 -9.33 -26.16 6.84
N TYR A 198 -9.20 -25.08 6.06
CA TYR A 198 -9.98 -23.87 6.20
C TYR A 198 -11.05 -23.79 5.12
N THR A 199 -12.26 -23.40 5.50
CA THR A 199 -13.40 -23.24 4.57
C THR A 199 -13.93 -21.82 4.64
N GLN A 200 -14.87 -21.47 3.76
CA GLN A 200 -15.55 -20.17 3.85
C GLN A 200 -16.31 -20.00 5.17
N HIS A 201 -16.87 -21.09 5.72
CA HIS A 201 -17.62 -21.08 6.98
C HIS A 201 -16.72 -21.21 8.22
N ASN A 202 -15.50 -21.73 8.06
CA ASN A 202 -14.47 -21.77 9.10
C ASN A 202 -13.12 -21.27 8.54
N PRO A 203 -12.99 -19.94 8.34
CA PRO A 203 -11.80 -19.39 7.71
C PRO A 203 -10.61 -19.35 8.67
N PHE A 204 -9.41 -19.36 8.10
CA PHE A 204 -8.19 -19.11 8.87
C PHE A 204 -8.24 -17.73 9.53
N ARG A 205 -7.88 -17.69 10.82
CA ARG A 205 -7.80 -16.48 11.64
C ARG A 205 -6.51 -16.51 12.45
N ALA A 206 -5.60 -15.60 12.14
CA ALA A 206 -4.41 -15.37 12.95
C ALA A 206 -4.07 -13.87 13.04
N LYS A 207 -3.23 -13.53 14.01
CA LYS A 207 -2.67 -12.19 14.16
C LYS A 207 -1.17 -12.33 14.40
N TYR A 208 -0.39 -12.05 13.36
CA TYR A 208 1.07 -11.99 13.44
C TYR A 208 1.47 -10.52 13.51
N ASP A 209 1.62 -9.99 14.72
CA ASP A 209 2.04 -8.62 14.93
C ASP A 209 3.56 -8.52 14.97
N HIS A 210 4.09 -7.50 14.30
CA HIS A 210 5.51 -7.15 14.30
C HIS A 210 5.66 -5.68 13.94
N ASN A 211 6.83 -5.09 14.19
CA ASN A 211 7.04 -3.66 13.95
C ASN A 211 7.61 -3.33 12.56
N HIS A 212 7.74 -4.29 11.64
CA HIS A 212 8.04 -3.96 10.25
C HIS A 212 6.93 -3.13 9.59
N ARG A 213 7.26 -2.53 8.43
CA ARG A 213 6.34 -1.78 7.57
C ARG A 213 5.04 -2.52 7.35
N SER A 214 3.93 -1.78 7.31
CA SER A 214 2.57 -2.33 7.24
C SER A 214 2.32 -3.17 5.99
N VAL A 215 3.10 -2.98 4.93
CA VAL A 215 3.07 -3.81 3.71
C VAL A 215 3.40 -5.29 3.97
N PHE A 216 4.13 -5.60 5.04
CA PHE A 216 4.50 -6.96 5.42
C PHE A 216 3.51 -7.60 6.39
N LEU A 217 2.47 -6.88 6.81
CA LEU A 217 1.45 -7.45 7.69
C LEU A 217 0.60 -8.46 6.91
N MET A 218 0.32 -9.59 7.55
CA MET A 218 -0.64 -10.55 7.01
C MET A 218 -1.99 -9.86 6.72
N THR A 219 -2.46 -10.00 5.48
CA THR A 219 -3.79 -9.61 5.02
C THR A 219 -4.68 -10.84 4.92
N GLN A 220 -5.83 -10.82 5.59
CA GLN A 220 -6.82 -11.91 5.54
C GLN A 220 -8.06 -11.42 4.79
N ARG A 221 -8.59 -12.26 3.91
CA ARG A 221 -9.71 -11.91 3.04
C ARG A 221 -10.99 -11.56 3.82
N ILE A 222 -11.29 -12.31 4.87
CA ILE A 222 -12.54 -12.16 5.65
C ILE A 222 -12.32 -11.27 6.88
N GLN A 223 -11.23 -11.47 7.63
CA GLN A 223 -10.97 -10.75 8.87
C GLN A 223 -9.96 -9.62 8.66
N ARG A 224 -10.45 -8.39 8.51
CA ARG A 224 -9.60 -7.21 8.44
C ARG A 224 -8.99 -6.89 9.80
N ARG A 225 -7.76 -6.37 9.80
CA ARG A 225 -7.11 -5.87 11.03
C ARG A 225 -7.86 -4.64 11.54
N PRO A 226 -8.12 -4.49 12.85
CA PRO A 226 -8.93 -3.39 13.38
C PRO A 226 -8.48 -1.99 12.95
N LEU A 227 -7.18 -1.66 13.06
CA LEU A 227 -6.64 -0.38 12.60
C LEU A 227 -6.87 -0.18 11.10
N MET A 228 -6.60 -1.20 10.29
CA MET A 228 -6.78 -1.12 8.84
C MET A 228 -8.25 -0.94 8.48
N ALA A 229 -9.17 -1.62 9.18
CA ALA A 229 -10.60 -1.46 8.95
C ALA A 229 -11.09 -0.06 9.37
N LEU A 230 -10.61 0.46 10.51
CA LEU A 230 -11.05 1.73 11.07
C LEU A 230 -10.59 2.94 10.24
N PHE A 231 -9.40 2.88 9.63
CA PHE A 231 -8.80 3.97 8.87
C PHE A 231 -8.86 3.76 7.34
N ASP A 232 -9.95 3.16 6.88
CA ASP A 232 -10.27 2.99 5.44
C ASP A 232 -9.17 2.24 4.64
N GLY A 233 -8.68 1.14 5.20
CA GLY A 233 -7.82 0.17 4.54
C GLY A 233 -8.46 -0.40 3.28
N ALA A 234 -7.64 -0.85 2.33
CA ALA A 234 -8.12 -1.44 1.09
C ALA A 234 -8.99 -2.69 1.35
N ASP A 235 -10.00 -2.91 0.50
CA ASP A 235 -10.84 -4.09 0.60
C ASP A 235 -10.09 -5.32 0.08
N ALA A 236 -9.93 -6.34 0.91
CA ALA A 236 -9.30 -7.60 0.52
C ALA A 236 -10.18 -8.46 -0.44
N ASN A 237 -11.45 -8.09 -0.65
CA ASN A 237 -12.39 -8.79 -1.54
C ASN A 237 -12.69 -8.04 -2.84
N ALA A 238 -12.19 -6.82 -3.01
CA ALA A 238 -12.52 -5.99 -4.16
C ALA A 238 -11.33 -5.15 -4.64
N SER A 239 -11.29 -4.86 -5.93
CA SER A 239 -10.31 -3.93 -6.49
C SER A 239 -10.53 -2.53 -5.92
N THR A 240 -9.54 -2.01 -5.20
CA THR A 240 -9.60 -0.68 -4.59
C THR A 240 -8.74 0.29 -5.40
N GLY A 241 -9.34 0.97 -6.38
CA GLY A 241 -8.62 1.95 -7.22
C GLY A 241 -8.28 3.25 -6.50
N GLN A 242 -9.19 3.70 -5.64
CA GLN A 242 -9.00 4.83 -4.73
C GLN A 242 -9.70 4.50 -3.42
N ARG A 243 -9.06 4.86 -2.29
CA ARG A 243 -9.65 4.65 -0.96
C ARG A 243 -10.65 5.74 -0.66
N ARG A 244 -11.78 5.36 -0.07
CA ARG A 244 -12.74 6.32 0.49
C ARG A 244 -12.17 6.87 1.80
N LEU A 245 -12.49 8.11 2.12
CA LEU A 245 -12.10 8.73 3.38
C LEU A 245 -13.36 8.90 4.22
N SER A 246 -13.45 8.15 5.32
CA SER A 246 -14.52 8.24 6.30
C SER A 246 -14.07 9.14 7.45
N ASN A 247 -14.89 10.11 7.87
CA ASN A 247 -14.64 10.91 9.08
C ASN A 247 -15.66 10.51 10.15
N VAL A 248 -15.25 9.59 11.04
CA VAL A 248 -16.15 9.00 12.03
C VAL A 248 -15.59 9.19 13.45
N PRO A 249 -16.45 9.41 14.47
CA PRO A 249 -15.99 9.62 15.85
C PRO A 249 -15.11 8.48 16.40
N THR A 250 -15.31 7.25 15.94
CA THR A 250 -14.52 6.09 16.36
C THR A 250 -13.03 6.22 16.00
N GLN A 251 -12.69 6.95 14.93
CA GLN A 251 -11.29 7.25 14.58
C GLN A 251 -10.68 8.23 15.59
N ALA A 252 -11.42 9.24 16.04
CA ALA A 252 -10.95 10.15 17.08
C ALA A 252 -10.78 9.43 18.43
N LEU A 253 -11.75 8.58 18.79
CA LEU A 253 -11.68 7.76 20.01
C LEU A 253 -10.52 6.76 19.98
N TYR A 254 -10.13 6.27 18.81
CA TYR A 254 -8.91 5.46 18.66
C TYR A 254 -7.68 6.24 19.14
N PHE A 255 -7.57 7.52 18.79
CA PHE A 255 -6.44 8.35 19.22
C PHE A 255 -6.42 8.68 20.72
N LEU A 256 -7.56 8.56 21.40
CA LEU A 256 -7.64 8.80 22.83
C LEU A 256 -7.41 7.53 23.66
N ASN A 257 -7.76 6.36 23.14
CA ASN A 257 -7.92 5.16 23.95
C ASN A 257 -7.03 3.98 23.53
N ASN A 258 -6.39 4.01 22.36
CA ASN A 258 -5.72 2.81 21.87
C ASN A 258 -4.31 2.62 22.46
N ASP A 259 -4.07 1.44 23.04
CA ASP A 259 -2.78 1.08 23.65
C ASP A 259 -1.59 1.24 22.72
N PHE A 260 -1.73 0.86 21.44
CA PHE A 260 -0.63 0.97 20.47
C PHE A 260 -0.22 2.43 20.29
N LEU A 261 -1.18 3.36 20.22
CA LEU A 261 -0.86 4.77 20.13
C LEU A 261 -0.21 5.30 21.41
N HIS A 262 -0.75 4.96 22.57
CA HIS A 262 -0.17 5.38 23.86
C HIS A 262 1.26 4.89 24.04
N GLN A 263 1.56 3.66 23.59
CA GLN A 263 2.92 3.13 23.55
C GLN A 263 3.85 3.97 22.65
N GLN A 264 3.40 4.33 21.45
CA GLN A 264 4.21 5.18 20.54
C GLN A 264 4.36 6.61 21.07
N ALA A 265 3.33 7.18 21.70
CA ALA A 265 3.38 8.49 22.33
C ALA A 265 4.38 8.53 23.49
N ALA A 266 4.37 7.50 24.35
CA ALA A 266 5.36 7.37 25.43
C ALA A 266 6.79 7.19 24.89
N ALA A 267 6.97 6.42 23.82
CA ALA A 267 8.26 6.26 23.16
C ALA A 267 8.77 7.59 22.56
N LEU A 268 7.88 8.35 21.90
CA LEU A 268 8.20 9.68 21.38
C LEU A 268 8.57 10.66 22.51
N ALA A 269 7.83 10.67 23.62
CA ALA A 269 8.14 11.51 24.77
C ALA A 269 9.54 11.20 25.33
N LYS A 270 9.88 9.90 25.48
CA LYS A 270 11.23 9.46 25.90
C LYS A 270 12.31 9.90 24.92
N ARG A 271 12.05 9.81 23.60
CA ARG A 271 12.97 10.27 22.55
C ARG A 271 13.22 11.78 22.65
N LEU A 272 12.18 12.58 22.81
CA LEU A 272 12.28 14.04 22.93
C LEU A 272 13.04 14.44 24.19
N ALA A 273 12.76 13.78 25.32
CA ALA A 273 13.43 14.06 26.60
C ALA A 273 14.95 13.82 26.56
N LYS A 274 15.41 12.85 25.77
CA LYS A 274 16.85 12.56 25.58
C LYS A 274 17.59 13.59 24.73
N ARG A 275 16.90 14.31 23.84
CA ARG A 275 17.54 15.24 22.88
C ARG A 275 17.75 16.63 23.46
N THR A 276 16.84 17.11 24.30
CA THR A 276 16.97 18.42 24.95
C THR A 276 16.27 18.47 26.32
N ALA A 277 16.89 19.20 27.25
CA ALA A 277 16.31 19.50 28.56
C ALA A 277 15.29 20.65 28.49
N GLU A 278 15.38 21.53 27.48
CA GLU A 278 14.53 22.73 27.36
C GLU A 278 13.11 22.35 26.85
N PRO A 279 12.02 22.69 27.58
CA PRO A 279 10.66 22.38 27.16
C PRO A 279 10.30 22.94 25.77
N SER A 280 10.65 24.20 25.48
CA SER A 280 10.38 24.81 24.16
C SER A 280 11.14 24.09 23.05
N GLY A 281 12.34 23.60 23.33
CA GLY A 281 13.12 22.77 22.41
C GLY A 281 12.41 21.44 22.11
N ARG A 282 11.82 20.79 23.12
CA ARG A 282 11.03 19.56 22.94
C ARG A 282 9.79 19.80 22.08
N ILE A 283 9.10 20.91 22.28
CA ILE A 283 7.90 21.28 21.49
C ILE A 283 8.27 21.52 20.03
N ARG A 284 9.33 22.30 19.77
CA ARG A 284 9.84 22.55 18.40
C ARG A 284 10.19 21.25 17.68
N GLU A 285 10.89 20.34 18.36
CA GLU A 285 11.25 19.04 17.80
C GLU A 285 10.02 18.15 17.57
N ALA A 286 9.05 18.15 18.48
CA ALA A 286 7.80 17.42 18.32
C ALA A 286 7.02 17.87 17.08
N HIS A 287 6.92 19.19 16.85
CA HIS A 287 6.33 19.75 15.64
C HIS A 287 7.10 19.33 14.39
N GLN A 288 8.43 19.41 14.40
CA GLN A 288 9.25 19.02 13.26
C GLN A 288 9.07 17.54 12.90
N LEU A 289 8.98 16.66 13.90
CA LEU A 289 8.78 15.22 13.69
C LEU A 289 7.35 14.86 13.27
N ALA A 290 6.34 15.43 13.91
CA ALA A 290 4.95 15.06 13.70
C ALA A 290 4.29 15.79 12.51
N LEU A 291 4.65 17.07 12.30
CA LEU A 291 4.05 17.94 11.28
C LEU A 291 4.98 18.24 10.11
N GLY A 292 6.27 17.88 10.21
CA GLY A 292 7.25 18.12 9.14
C GLY A 292 7.68 19.57 8.97
N ARG A 293 7.29 20.47 9.89
CA ARG A 293 7.62 21.90 9.86
C ARG A 293 7.99 22.42 11.26
N PRO A 294 8.74 23.53 11.36
CA PRO A 294 8.99 24.15 12.66
C PRO A 294 7.69 24.67 13.30
N ALA A 295 7.67 24.67 14.62
CA ALA A 295 6.61 25.31 15.41
C ALA A 295 6.72 26.84 15.31
N THR A 296 5.59 27.54 15.24
CA THR A 296 5.54 28.99 15.37
C THR A 296 5.73 29.40 16.84
N GLY A 297 6.06 30.67 17.09
CA GLY A 297 6.18 31.18 18.47
C GLY A 297 4.88 31.05 19.27
N GLU A 298 3.74 31.24 18.61
CA GLU A 298 2.41 31.08 19.20
C GLU A 298 2.11 29.62 19.55
N GLU A 299 2.40 28.67 18.64
CA GLU A 299 2.22 27.24 18.91
C GLU A 299 3.08 26.77 20.09
N VAL A 300 4.31 27.27 20.20
CA VAL A 300 5.17 26.99 21.35
C VAL A 300 4.58 27.55 22.64
N ALA A 301 4.04 28.77 22.62
CA ALA A 301 3.42 29.38 23.79
C ALA A 301 2.19 28.59 24.26
N GLN A 302 1.27 28.26 23.33
CA GLN A 302 0.05 27.49 23.63
C GLN A 302 0.36 26.10 24.18
N ALA A 303 1.32 25.39 23.57
CA ALA A 303 1.72 24.07 24.04
C ALA A 303 2.33 24.12 25.45
N ARG A 304 3.09 25.17 25.78
CA ARG A 304 3.65 25.34 27.14
C ARG A 304 2.56 25.61 28.17
N GLU A 305 1.61 26.47 27.84
CA GLU A 305 0.46 26.76 28.69
C GLU A 305 -0.33 25.48 28.99
N PHE A 306 -0.65 24.71 27.95
CA PHE A 306 -1.34 23.43 28.09
C PHE A 306 -0.56 22.45 29.00
N ILE A 307 0.74 22.25 28.76
CA ILE A 307 1.55 21.33 29.57
C ILE A 307 1.56 21.77 31.03
N THR A 308 1.72 23.06 31.30
CA THR A 308 1.75 23.60 32.67
C THR A 308 0.42 23.37 33.38
N ALA A 309 -0.70 23.72 32.73
CA ALA A 309 -2.04 23.51 33.27
C ALA A 309 -2.33 22.02 33.54
N TYR A 310 -1.91 21.14 32.61
CA TYR A 310 -2.10 19.71 32.73
C TYR A 310 -1.28 19.12 33.90
N THR A 311 -0.03 19.52 34.07
CA THR A 311 0.80 19.05 35.19
C THR A 311 0.24 19.49 36.53
N THR A 312 -0.21 20.74 36.65
CA THR A 312 -0.83 21.23 37.89
C THR A 312 -2.08 20.44 38.25
N ALA A 313 -2.98 20.22 37.27
CA ALA A 313 -4.20 19.44 37.50
C ALA A 313 -3.92 17.96 37.83
N ALA A 314 -2.85 17.38 37.27
CA ALA A 314 -2.45 16.00 37.56
C ALA A 314 -1.81 15.84 38.95
N ASP A 315 -1.10 16.86 39.44
CA ASP A 315 -0.53 16.86 40.79
C ASP A 315 -1.60 17.08 41.88
N GLU A 316 -2.74 17.67 41.53
CA GLU A 316 -3.89 17.90 42.42
C GLU A 316 -4.86 16.71 42.52
N ALA A 317 -4.76 15.72 41.63
CA ALA A 317 -5.67 14.56 41.50
C ALA A 317 -5.13 13.29 42.17
#